data_AF-A0A7C9TWB0-F1
#
_entry.id   AF-A0A7C9TWB0-F1
#
_cell.length_a   1.000
_cell.length_b   1.000
_cell.length_c   1.000
_cell.angle_alpha   90.00
_cell.angle_beta   90.00
_cell.angle_gamma   90.00
#
_symmetry.space_group_name_H-M   'P 1'
#
loop_
_entity.id
_entity.type
_entity.pdbx_description
1 polymer ?
#
loop_
_entity_poly.entity_id
_entity_poly.type
_entity_poly.pdbx_seq_one_letter_code
_entity_poly.pdbx_strand_id
1 'polypeptide(L)' 'KGTLLEDADILIAATAIARDLTLVSHDSDMLRVPGLKLEDWLATEE' A
#
# COMPACT_ATOMS: atom_id res chain seq x y z
N LYS A 1 -8.99 -11.16 -14.51
CA LYS A 1 -7.74 -10.62 -15.10
C LYS A 1 -6.95 -9.99 -13.96
N GLY A 2 -5.64 -10.18 -13.90
CA GLY A 2 -4.79 -9.46 -12.94
C GLY A 2 -4.39 -8.10 -13.48
N THR A 3 -4.14 -7.15 -12.58
CA THR A 3 -3.55 -5.85 -12.90
C THR A 3 -2.14 -5.87 -12.31
N LEU A 4 -1.15 -5.40 -13.08
CA LEU A 4 0.24 -5.33 -12.60
C LEU A 4 0.38 -4.26 -11.49
N LEU A 5 1.35 -4.46 -10.61
CA LEU A 5 1.81 -3.51 -9.61
C LEU A 5 3.32 -3.36 -9.85
N GLU A 6 3.89 -2.19 -9.57
CA GLU A 6 5.33 -1.99 -9.78
C GLU A 6 6.15 -2.88 -8.84
N ASP A 7 7.32 -3.33 -9.30
CA ASP A 7 8.17 -4.23 -8.52
C ASP A 7 8.59 -3.60 -7.18
N ALA A 8 8.84 -2.29 -7.17
CA ALA A 8 9.17 -1.55 -5.95
C ALA A 8 8.00 -1.54 -4.95
N ASP A 9 6.78 -1.32 -5.43
CA ASP A 9 5.58 -1.32 -4.59
C ASP A 9 5.32 -2.68 -3.97
N ILE A 10 5.56 -3.75 -4.72
CA ILE A 10 5.48 -5.12 -4.22
C ILE A 10 6.46 -5.31 -3.04
N LEU A 11 7.71 -4.86 -3.18
CA LEU A 11 8.73 -5.00 -2.13
C LEU A 11 8.43 -4.14 -0.90
N ILE A 12 7.94 -2.92 -1.10
CA ILE A 12 7.53 -2.02 -0.01
C ILE A 12 6.35 -2.61 0.76
N ALA A 13 5.29 -3.03 0.06
CA ALA A 13 4.11 -3.60 0.68
C ALA A 13 4.42 -4.91 1.41
N ALA A 14 5.22 -5.79 0.81
CA ALA A 14 5.67 -7.04 1.45
C ALA A 14 6.47 -6.76 2.74
N THR A 15 7.32 -5.74 2.73
CA THR A 15 8.10 -5.31 3.89
C THR A 15 7.20 -4.83 5.03
N ALA A 16 6.16 -4.03 4.71
CA ALA A 16 5.20 -3.54 5.69
C ALA A 16 4.38 -4.70 6.30
N ILE A 17 3.87 -5.61 5.46
CA ILE A 17 3.11 -6.78 5.91
C ILE A 17 3.97 -7.69 6.80
N ALA A 18 5.19 -8.01 6.39
CA ALA A 18 6.07 -8.91 7.14
C ALA A 18 6.47 -8.38 8.52
N ARG A 19 6.37 -7.06 8.73
CA ARG A 19 6.71 -6.38 9.99
C ARG A 19 5.50 -5.84 10.74
N ASP A 20 4.28 -6.14 10.27
CA ASP A 20 3.02 -5.62 10.81
C ASP A 20 2.96 -4.08 10.91
N LEU A 21 3.51 -3.39 9.91
CA LEU A 21 3.57 -1.93 9.85
C LEU A 21 2.37 -1.34 9.10
N THR A 22 2.00 -0.10 9.43
CA THR A 22 1.14 0.73 8.59
C THR A 22 1.99 1.43 7.53
N LEU A 23 1.70 1.21 6.25
CA LEU A 23 2.30 1.93 5.14
C LEU A 23 1.54 3.27 4.96
N VAL A 24 2.29 4.36 4.84
CA VAL A 24 1.72 5.66 4.47
C VAL A 24 2.03 5.90 3.01
N SER A 25 1.01 6.01 2.17
CA SER A 25 1.16 6.29 0.73
C SER A 25 -0.07 7.00 0.17
N HIS A 26 0.16 7.89 -0.80
CA HIS A 26 -0.90 8.52 -1.60
C HIS A 26 -1.16 7.78 -2.93
N ASP A 27 -0.48 6.65 -3.14
CA ASP A 27 -0.68 5.83 -4.33
C ASP A 27 -1.87 4.87 -4.16
N SER A 28 -2.92 5.10 -4.95
CA SER A 28 -4.13 4.29 -4.96
C SER A 28 -3.90 2.82 -5.34
N ASP A 29 -2.81 2.49 -6.03
CA ASP A 29 -2.52 1.11 -6.41
C ASP A 29 -2.22 0.22 -5.19
N MET A 30 -1.74 0.82 -4.09
CA MET A 30 -1.49 0.11 -2.83
C MET A 30 -2.76 -0.47 -2.20
N LEU A 31 -3.93 0.11 -2.47
CA LEU A 31 -5.23 -0.40 -1.99
C LEU A 31 -5.55 -1.81 -2.51
N ARG A 32 -4.89 -2.23 -3.61
CA ARG A 32 -5.09 -3.54 -4.22
C ARG A 32 -4.30 -4.64 -3.50
N VAL A 33 -3.38 -4.30 -2.59
CA VAL A 33 -2.55 -5.28 -1.89
C VAL A 33 -3.30 -5.85 -0.68
N PRO A 34 -3.67 -7.14 -0.68
CA PRO A 34 -4.43 -7.72 0.41
C PRO A 34 -3.60 -7.82 1.70
N GLY A 35 -4.20 -7.43 2.82
CA GLY A 35 -3.55 -7.48 4.14
C GLY A 35 -2.61 -6.32 4.46
N LEU A 36 -2.45 -5.36 3.54
CA LEU A 36 -1.68 -4.14 3.79
C LEU A 36 -2.51 -3.15 4.65
N LYS A 37 -1.94 -2.69 5.76
CA LYS A 37 -2.46 -1.56 6.53
C LYS A 37 -1.99 -0.28 5.84
N LEU A 38 -2.91 0.52 5.30
CA LEU A 38 -2.59 1.70 4.52
C LEU A 38 -3.22 2.96 5.13
N GLU A 39 -2.45 4.03 5.23
CA GLU A 39 -2.90 5.38 5.53
C GLU A 39 -2.53 6.32 4.38
N ASP A 40 -3.41 7.30 4.14
CA ASP A 40 -3.13 8.43 3.26
C ASP A 40 -3.21 9.72 4.08
N TRP A 41 -2.08 10.41 4.22
CA TRP A 41 -2.00 11.67 4.96
C TRP A 41 -2.31 12.91 4.11
N LEU A 42 -2.42 12.76 2.79
CA LEU A 42 -2.85 13.83 1.90
C LEU A 42 -4.38 13.80 1.68
N ALA A 43 -5.05 12.74 2.10
CA ALA A 43 -6.49 12.71 2.19
C ALA A 43 -6.94 13.75 3.23
N THR A 44 -7.58 14.81 2.76
CA THR A 44 -8.22 15.80 3.64
C THR A 44 -9.43 15.15 4.29
N GLU A 45 -9.53 15.22 5.62
CA GLU A 45 -10.79 14.95 6.34
C GLU A 45 -11.84 15.98 5.86
N GLU A 46 -12.93 15.50 5.24
CA GLU A 46 -14.16 16.30 5.04
C GLU A 46 -15.06 16.24 6.28
#